data_AF-A0ABD1XQZ1-F1
#
_entry.id   AF-A0ABD1XQZ1-F1
#
_cell.length_a   1.000
_cell.length_b   1.000
_cell.length_c   1.000
_cell.angle_alpha   90.00
_cell.angle_beta   90.00
_cell.angle_gamma   90.00
#
_symmetry.space_group_name_H-M   'P 1'
#
loop_
_entity.id
_entity.type
_entity.pdbx_description
1 polymer ?
#
loop_
_entity_poly.entity_id
_entity_poly.type
_entity_poly.pdbx_seq_one_letter_code
_entity_poly.pdbx_strand_id
1 'polypeptide(L)'
;MYYGNHTYIEKEILENEVKRRKGLEEKVHLLEGKVRFLRAYEPGPLSAEFQGDISFVGSDQKRVCAHLFIMAAKSTVIQRMFQNDMREKRSRIITVDDASSPVVRSMVNFCYTADIHFTEEASAEQVLKVAHKYDIKALRDLCGEELCKGLNTDNLCKRLVLARMYDSNKLGDFTAKYFKDNFNEVYPSFVERLCKYLPLDAE
;
A
#
# COMPACT_ATOMS: atom_id res chain seq x y z
N MET A 1 18.44 26.20 51.90
CA MET A 1 18.45 24.73 51.71
C MET A 1 17.47 24.34 50.59
N TYR A 2 17.77 24.62 49.31
CA TYR A 2 16.85 24.28 48.19
C TYR A 2 17.57 23.87 46.88
N TYR A 3 18.84 23.47 46.92
CA TYR A 3 19.60 23.08 45.70
C TYR A 3 19.77 21.56 45.50
N GLY A 4 19.33 20.72 46.46
CA GLY A 4 19.53 19.26 46.41
C GLY A 4 18.45 18.47 45.66
N ASN A 5 17.21 18.98 45.60
CA ASN A 5 16.10 18.26 44.96
C ASN A 5 16.10 18.41 43.43
N HIS A 6 16.60 19.52 42.88
CA HIS A 6 16.60 19.77 41.44
C HIS A 6 17.56 18.84 40.69
N THR A 7 18.75 18.60 41.26
CA THR A 7 19.79 17.73 40.68
C THR A 7 19.45 16.24 40.75
N TYR A 8 18.67 15.81 41.75
CA TYR A 8 18.20 14.43 41.85
C TYR A 8 17.13 14.13 40.79
N ILE A 9 16.16 15.03 40.63
CA ILE A 9 15.10 14.90 39.63
C ILE A 9 15.69 14.90 38.21
N GLU A 10 16.66 15.76 37.92
CA GLU A 10 17.36 15.77 36.63
C GLU A 10 18.09 14.47 36.33
N LYS A 11 18.74 13.85 37.35
CA LYS A 11 19.38 12.55 37.20
C LYS A 11 18.38 11.44 36.92
N GLU A 12 17.25 11.40 37.63
CA GLU A 12 16.21 10.40 37.43
C GLU A 12 15.55 10.52 36.04
N ILE A 13 15.34 11.74 35.55
CA ILE A 13 14.86 11.99 34.19
C ILE A 13 15.86 11.47 33.16
N LEU A 14 17.15 11.77 33.35
CA LEU A 14 18.21 11.32 32.44
C LEU A 14 18.36 9.80 32.42
N GLU A 15 18.30 9.13 33.57
CA GLU A 15 18.36 7.68 33.67
C GLU A 15 17.16 7.02 32.97
N ASN A 16 15.96 7.60 33.13
CA ASN A 16 14.77 7.14 32.43
C ASN A 16 14.87 7.33 30.90
N GLU A 17 15.41 8.46 30.43
CA GLU A 17 15.65 8.67 29.00
C GLU A 17 16.68 7.69 28.43
N VAL A 18 17.78 7.43 29.14
CA VAL A 18 18.80 6.47 28.72
C VAL A 18 18.21 5.06 28.63
N LYS A 19 17.40 4.65 29.62
CA LYS A 19 16.72 3.36 29.62
C LYS A 19 15.73 3.24 28.45
N ARG A 20 15.02 4.34 28.15
CA ARG A 20 14.08 4.41 27.02
C ARG A 20 14.81 4.31 25.68
N ARG A 21 15.96 4.98 25.53
CA ARG A 21 16.82 4.91 24.34
C ARG A 21 17.35 3.50 24.11
N LYS A 22 17.92 2.87 25.14
CA LYS A 22 18.39 1.47 25.05
C LYS A 22 17.27 0.52 24.63
N GLY A 23 16.08 0.65 25.24
CA GLY A 23 14.92 -0.15 24.84
C GLY A 23 14.42 0.13 23.43
N LEU A 24 14.67 1.32 22.87
CA LEU A 24 14.38 1.63 21.47
C LEU A 24 15.42 1.02 20.52
N GLU A 25 16.70 1.10 20.87
CA GLU A 25 17.81 0.51 20.10
C GLU A 25 17.66 -1.02 19.96
N GLU A 26 17.30 -1.72 21.05
CA GLU A 26 17.03 -3.16 21.01
C GLU A 26 15.86 -3.51 20.07
N LYS A 27 14.79 -2.69 20.08
CA LYS A 27 13.65 -2.87 19.17
C LYS A 27 14.05 -2.62 17.72
N VAL A 28 14.86 -1.59 17.45
CA VAL A 28 15.39 -1.31 16.11
C VAL A 28 16.22 -2.48 15.61
N HIS A 29 17.15 -2.98 16.42
CA HIS A 29 17.97 -4.14 16.05
C HIS A 29 17.13 -5.40 15.77
N LEU A 30 16.09 -5.66 16.57
CA LEU A 30 15.15 -6.75 16.31
C LEU A 30 14.38 -6.56 15.00
N LEU A 31 13.93 -5.33 14.72
CA LEU A 31 13.25 -4.99 13.47
C LEU A 31 14.17 -5.16 12.26
N GLU A 32 15.42 -4.70 12.34
CA GLU A 32 16.42 -4.92 11.31
C GLU A 32 16.66 -6.41 11.04
N GLY A 33 16.72 -7.23 12.08
CA GLY A 33 16.81 -8.68 11.94
C GLY A 33 15.62 -9.29 11.18
N LYS A 34 14.39 -8.85 11.52
CA LYS A 34 13.17 -9.27 10.81
C LYS A 34 13.15 -8.79 9.36
N VAL A 35 13.56 -7.55 9.10
CA VAL A 35 13.65 -6.98 7.75
C VAL A 35 14.69 -7.73 6.93
N ARG A 36 15.87 -8.04 7.50
CA ARG A 36 16.88 -8.87 6.83
C ARG A 36 16.32 -10.25 6.47
N PHE A 37 15.63 -10.92 7.39
CA PHE A 37 14.98 -12.21 7.10
C PHE A 37 13.98 -12.12 5.95
N LEU A 38 13.12 -11.09 5.95
CA LEU A 38 12.16 -10.85 4.87
C LEU A 38 12.83 -10.50 3.53
N ARG A 39 14.04 -9.95 3.56
CA ARG A 39 14.85 -9.58 2.38
C ARG A 39 15.87 -10.65 1.98
N ALA A 40 16.00 -11.75 2.70
CA ALA A 40 17.01 -12.80 2.47
C ALA A 40 16.69 -13.74 1.29
N TYR A 41 15.71 -13.42 0.47
CA TYR A 41 15.35 -14.22 -0.70
C TYR A 41 16.21 -13.80 -1.89
N GLU A 42 17.18 -14.64 -2.26
CA GLU A 42 17.85 -14.56 -3.55
C GLU A 42 17.62 -15.88 -4.33
N PRO A 43 17.16 -15.82 -5.59
CA PRO A 43 16.63 -14.64 -6.27
C PRO A 43 15.35 -14.13 -5.57
N GLY A 44 15.23 -12.80 -5.40
CA GLY A 44 14.04 -12.18 -4.77
C GLY A 44 12.86 -12.07 -5.74
N PRO A 45 11.66 -11.65 -5.28
CA PRO A 45 10.45 -11.60 -6.11
C PRO A 45 10.53 -10.67 -7.33
N LEU A 46 11.53 -9.78 -7.38
CA LEU A 46 11.79 -8.90 -8.52
C LEU A 46 12.73 -9.54 -9.58
N SER A 47 13.43 -10.62 -9.25
CA SER A 47 14.34 -11.30 -10.16
C SER A 47 13.58 -12.11 -11.22
N ALA A 48 14.13 -12.16 -12.43
CA ALA A 48 13.61 -13.01 -13.50
C ALA A 48 13.75 -14.52 -13.19
N GLU A 49 14.69 -14.88 -12.33
CA GLU A 49 14.96 -16.26 -11.91
C GLU A 49 14.02 -16.71 -10.79
N PHE A 50 13.23 -15.80 -10.22
CA PHE A 50 12.32 -16.11 -9.13
C PHE A 50 11.26 -17.11 -9.56
N GLN A 51 11.18 -18.22 -8.84
CA GLN A 51 10.17 -19.26 -9.04
C GLN A 51 9.25 -19.34 -7.81
N GLY A 52 8.02 -19.78 -8.05
CA GLY A 52 7.03 -19.98 -6.99
C GLY A 52 5.96 -20.99 -7.42
N ASP A 53 5.08 -21.37 -6.50
CA ASP A 53 4.04 -22.38 -6.70
C ASP A 53 2.73 -21.81 -7.30
N ILE A 54 2.69 -20.50 -7.55
CA ILE A 54 1.65 -19.81 -8.33
C ILE A 54 2.26 -18.78 -9.28
N SER A 55 1.50 -18.39 -10.30
CA SER A 55 1.86 -17.31 -11.22
C SER A 55 0.68 -16.39 -11.49
N PHE A 56 0.93 -15.09 -11.53
CA PHE A 56 0.00 -14.11 -12.07
C PHE A 56 0.34 -13.85 -13.54
N VAL A 57 -0.68 -13.66 -14.36
CA VAL A 57 -0.54 -13.25 -15.77
C VAL A 57 -1.18 -11.88 -15.91
N GLY A 58 -0.37 -10.85 -16.18
CA GLY A 58 -0.86 -9.50 -16.42
C GLY A 58 -1.56 -9.36 -17.78
N SER A 59 -2.17 -8.21 -18.01
CA SER A 59 -2.83 -7.87 -19.28
C SER A 59 -1.89 -7.93 -20.50
N ASP A 60 -0.60 -7.71 -20.27
CA ASP A 60 0.49 -7.84 -21.23
C ASP A 60 0.95 -9.29 -21.47
N GLN A 61 0.22 -10.28 -20.97
CA GLN A 61 0.49 -11.72 -21.08
C GLN A 61 1.83 -12.17 -20.46
N LYS A 62 2.48 -11.30 -19.68
CA LYS A 62 3.72 -11.61 -18.97
C LYS A 62 3.42 -12.22 -17.61
N ARG A 63 4.26 -13.18 -17.21
CA ARG A 63 4.13 -13.90 -15.94
C ARG A 63 4.88 -13.21 -14.80
N VAL A 64 4.28 -13.25 -13.61
CA VAL A 64 4.87 -12.86 -12.34
C VAL A 64 4.73 -14.03 -11.37
N CYS A 65 5.84 -14.68 -11.02
CA CYS A 65 5.86 -15.82 -10.10
C CYS A 65 5.70 -15.35 -8.64
N ALA A 66 5.03 -16.15 -7.82
CA ALA A 66 4.86 -15.90 -6.39
C ALA A 66 4.65 -17.20 -5.60
N HIS A 67 4.76 -17.10 -4.27
CA HIS A 67 4.45 -18.18 -3.34
C HIS A 67 3.04 -18.01 -2.79
N LEU A 68 2.20 -19.03 -2.95
CA LEU A 68 0.81 -19.01 -2.53
C LEU A 68 0.68 -18.71 -1.04
N PHE A 69 1.54 -19.31 -0.21
CA PHE A 69 1.52 -19.10 1.24
C PHE A 69 1.63 -17.61 1.61
N ILE A 70 2.56 -16.88 0.97
CA ILE A 70 2.79 -15.45 1.23
C ILE A 70 1.61 -14.64 0.72
N MET A 71 1.13 -14.91 -0.49
CA MET A 71 0.02 -14.17 -1.08
C MET A 71 -1.29 -14.39 -0.32
N ALA A 72 -1.61 -15.63 0.06
CA ALA A 72 -2.80 -15.97 0.82
C ALA A 72 -2.78 -15.39 2.25
N ALA A 73 -1.59 -15.20 2.85
CA ALA A 73 -1.47 -14.52 4.13
C ALA A 73 -1.77 -13.01 4.05
N LYS A 74 -1.64 -12.40 2.87
CA LYS A 74 -1.83 -10.95 2.65
C LYS A 74 -3.16 -10.59 1.99
N SER A 75 -3.80 -11.55 1.32
CA SER A 75 -5.02 -11.35 0.54
C SER A 75 -6.07 -12.40 0.89
N THR A 76 -7.18 -11.96 1.46
CA THR A 76 -8.34 -12.82 1.75
C THR A 76 -8.97 -13.37 0.45
N VAL A 77 -8.91 -12.60 -0.63
CA VAL A 77 -9.38 -12.99 -1.96
C VAL A 77 -8.56 -14.15 -2.51
N ILE A 78 -7.22 -14.04 -2.51
CA ILE A 78 -6.33 -15.10 -2.96
C ILE A 78 -6.45 -16.32 -2.04
N GLN A 79 -6.55 -16.13 -0.73
CA GLN A 79 -6.79 -17.24 0.19
C GLN A 79 -8.04 -18.04 -0.20
N ARG A 80 -9.16 -17.37 -0.46
CA ARG A 80 -10.43 -18.01 -0.88
C ARG A 80 -10.32 -18.68 -2.26
N MET A 81 -9.59 -18.07 -3.21
CA MET A 81 -9.36 -18.65 -4.54
C MET A 81 -8.73 -20.05 -4.48
N PHE A 82 -7.90 -20.32 -3.47
CA PHE A 82 -7.17 -21.59 -3.35
C PHE A 82 -7.70 -22.52 -2.24
N GLN A 83 -8.62 -22.06 -1.40
CA GLN A 83 -9.34 -22.92 -0.47
C GLN A 83 -10.41 -23.74 -1.20
N ASN A 84 -11.22 -23.09 -2.04
CA ASN A 84 -12.31 -23.71 -2.79
C ASN A 84 -11.80 -24.35 -4.10
N ASP A 85 -12.58 -25.27 -4.68
CA ASP A 85 -12.23 -25.94 -5.94
C ASP A 85 -12.48 -25.04 -7.17
N MET A 86 -11.80 -23.89 -7.19
CA MET A 86 -11.85 -22.92 -8.28
C MET A 86 -10.80 -23.25 -9.36
N ARG A 87 -10.95 -22.65 -10.55
CA ARG A 87 -10.03 -22.85 -11.68
C ARG A 87 -8.59 -22.55 -11.30
N GLU A 88 -8.36 -21.49 -10.52
CA GLU A 88 -7.07 -21.01 -10.05
C GLU A 88 -6.35 -22.05 -9.19
N LYS A 89 -7.09 -22.80 -8.36
CA LYS A 89 -6.52 -23.88 -7.54
C LYS A 89 -5.96 -25.01 -8.38
N ARG A 90 -6.62 -25.32 -9.50
CA ARG A 90 -6.23 -26.38 -10.45
C ARG A 90 -5.10 -25.92 -11.37
N SER A 91 -5.19 -24.69 -11.90
CA SER A 91 -4.22 -24.15 -12.87
C SER A 91 -2.96 -23.60 -12.21
N ARG A 92 -3.02 -23.19 -10.94
CA ARG A 92 -1.99 -22.39 -10.25
C ARG A 92 -1.69 -21.05 -10.94
N ILE A 93 -2.59 -20.59 -11.80
CA ILE A 93 -2.46 -19.35 -12.57
C ILE A 93 -3.62 -18.42 -12.24
N ILE A 94 -3.30 -17.17 -11.90
CA ILE A 94 -4.26 -16.09 -11.67
C ILE A 94 -4.13 -15.10 -12.82
N THR A 95 -5.17 -14.94 -13.63
CA THR A 95 -5.18 -13.95 -14.72
C THR A 95 -5.64 -12.59 -14.19
N VAL A 96 -4.91 -11.53 -14.56
CA VAL A 96 -5.17 -10.14 -14.17
C VAL A 96 -5.34 -9.30 -15.43
N ASP A 97 -6.52 -9.39 -16.05
CA ASP A 97 -6.79 -8.75 -17.36
C ASP A 97 -6.76 -7.21 -17.32
N ASP A 98 -6.89 -6.64 -16.13
CA ASP A 98 -7.10 -5.22 -15.92
C ASP A 98 -5.91 -4.50 -15.27
N ALA A 99 -4.75 -5.18 -15.21
CA ALA A 99 -3.47 -4.63 -14.76
C ALA A 99 -2.28 -5.30 -15.49
N SER A 100 -1.26 -4.49 -15.82
CA SER A 100 -0.04 -4.97 -16.48
C SER A 100 0.88 -5.73 -15.51
N SER A 101 1.80 -6.53 -16.05
CA SER A 101 2.76 -7.26 -15.21
C SER A 101 3.61 -6.39 -14.28
N PRO A 102 4.02 -5.14 -14.60
CA PRO A 102 4.69 -4.27 -13.63
C PRO A 102 3.82 -3.92 -12.41
N VAL A 103 2.54 -3.60 -12.61
CA VAL A 103 1.59 -3.32 -11.52
C VAL A 103 1.42 -4.53 -10.61
N VAL A 104 1.24 -5.71 -11.22
CA VAL A 104 1.13 -6.98 -10.49
C VAL A 104 2.43 -7.28 -9.73
N ARG A 105 3.59 -7.03 -10.33
CA ARG A 105 4.90 -7.22 -9.71
C ARG A 105 5.10 -6.29 -8.51
N SER A 106 4.64 -5.05 -8.58
CA SER A 106 4.65 -4.14 -7.43
C SER A 106 3.79 -4.65 -6.27
N MET A 107 2.60 -5.19 -6.55
CA MET A 107 1.75 -5.83 -5.54
C MET A 107 2.42 -7.06 -4.93
N VAL A 108 3.01 -7.93 -5.76
CA VAL A 108 3.74 -9.12 -5.28
C VAL A 108 4.91 -8.69 -4.42
N ASN A 109 5.76 -7.77 -4.87
CA ASN A 109 6.89 -7.26 -4.11
C ASN A 109 6.46 -6.75 -2.73
N PHE A 110 5.40 -5.95 -2.67
CA PHE A 110 4.85 -5.47 -1.40
C PHE A 110 4.46 -6.61 -0.45
N CYS A 111 3.89 -7.70 -0.96
CA CYS A 111 3.51 -8.83 -0.11
C CYS A 111 4.71 -9.50 0.58
N TYR A 112 5.90 -9.46 -0.03
CA TYR A 112 7.14 -10.00 0.53
C TYR A 112 7.85 -8.99 1.44
N THR A 113 7.94 -7.74 1.01
CA THR A 113 8.84 -6.76 1.62
C THR A 113 8.13 -5.76 2.54
N ALA A 114 6.79 -5.70 2.47
CA ALA A 114 5.96 -4.63 3.03
C ALA A 114 6.36 -3.22 2.53
N ASP A 115 7.04 -3.16 1.38
CA ASP A 115 7.58 -1.95 0.79
C ASP A 115 7.18 -1.84 -0.69
N ILE A 116 7.04 -0.62 -1.18
CA ILE A 116 6.62 -0.35 -2.55
C ILE A 116 7.27 0.93 -3.08
N HIS A 117 7.72 0.83 -4.34
CA HIS A 117 8.20 1.96 -5.12
C HIS A 117 7.27 2.13 -6.32
N PHE A 118 6.61 3.28 -6.41
CA PHE A 118 5.74 3.60 -7.54
C PHE A 118 6.58 4.07 -8.72
N THR A 119 6.23 3.61 -9.92
CA THR A 119 6.92 3.94 -11.17
C THR A 119 5.90 4.40 -12.21
N GLU A 120 6.37 4.87 -13.37
CA GLU A 120 5.47 5.20 -14.49
C GLU A 120 4.67 3.98 -14.98
N GLU A 121 5.29 2.80 -14.97
CA GLU A 121 4.65 1.54 -15.37
C GLU A 121 3.75 0.94 -14.27
N ALA A 122 3.91 1.39 -13.02
CA ALA A 122 3.18 0.93 -11.84
C ALA A 122 2.82 2.10 -10.93
N SER A 123 1.95 2.98 -11.43
CA SER A 123 1.50 4.16 -10.70
C SER A 123 0.67 3.80 -9.47
N ALA A 124 0.64 4.69 -8.47
CA ALA A 124 -0.17 4.48 -7.26
C ALA A 124 -1.66 4.28 -7.54
N GLU A 125 -2.20 4.87 -8.61
CA GLU A 125 -3.59 4.66 -9.04
C GLU A 125 -3.84 3.22 -9.54
N GLN A 126 -2.94 2.70 -10.37
CA GLN A 126 -3.03 1.33 -10.89
C GLN A 126 -2.82 0.30 -9.78
N VAL A 127 -1.87 0.56 -8.89
CA VAL A 127 -1.62 -0.33 -7.75
C VAL A 127 -2.79 -0.30 -6.76
N LEU A 128 -3.40 0.87 -6.53
CA LEU A 128 -4.60 1.00 -5.69
C LEU A 128 -5.73 0.08 -6.18
N LYS A 129 -5.95 0.03 -7.50
CA LYS A 129 -6.96 -0.83 -8.11
C LYS A 129 -6.73 -2.30 -7.82
N VAL A 130 -5.51 -2.82 -8.03
CA VAL A 130 -5.21 -4.23 -7.73
C VAL A 130 -5.21 -4.52 -6.23
N ALA A 131 -4.79 -3.57 -5.40
CA ALA A 131 -4.83 -3.69 -3.94
C ALA A 131 -6.26 -3.81 -3.42
N HIS A 132 -7.21 -3.06 -4.01
CA HIS A 132 -8.63 -3.19 -3.71
C HIS A 132 -9.18 -4.53 -4.23
N LYS A 133 -8.93 -4.89 -5.49
CA LYS A 133 -9.38 -6.15 -6.11
C LYS A 133 -8.96 -7.39 -5.31
N TYR A 134 -7.76 -7.41 -4.78
CA TYR A 134 -7.23 -8.53 -3.98
C TYR A 134 -7.34 -8.30 -2.47
N ASP A 135 -8.06 -7.28 -2.01
CA ASP A 135 -8.28 -6.96 -0.59
C ASP A 135 -7.00 -6.92 0.25
N ILE A 136 -6.00 -6.18 -0.22
CA ILE A 136 -4.72 -5.95 0.46
C ILE A 136 -4.74 -4.56 1.10
N LYS A 137 -5.42 -4.45 2.25
CA LYS A 137 -5.68 -3.17 2.93
C LYS A 137 -4.43 -2.31 3.15
N ALA A 138 -3.33 -2.91 3.63
CA ALA A 138 -2.10 -2.15 3.89
C ALA A 138 -1.50 -1.53 2.62
N LEU A 139 -1.60 -2.22 1.49
CA LEU A 139 -1.15 -1.68 0.20
C LEU A 139 -2.08 -0.55 -0.26
N ARG A 140 -3.39 -0.73 -0.12
CA ARG A 140 -4.39 0.30 -0.43
C ARG A 140 -4.15 1.58 0.36
N ASP A 141 -3.82 1.46 1.65
CA ASP A 141 -3.52 2.61 2.50
C ASP A 141 -2.26 3.36 2.03
N LEU A 142 -1.20 2.65 1.66
CA LEU A 142 0.04 3.25 1.11
C LEU A 142 -0.19 3.93 -0.24
N CYS A 143 -0.97 3.32 -1.13
CA CYS A 143 -1.37 3.97 -2.38
C CYS A 143 -2.16 5.25 -2.11
N GLY A 144 -3.09 5.22 -1.14
CA GLY A 144 -3.85 6.39 -0.72
C GLY A 144 -2.94 7.53 -0.24
N GLU A 145 -1.96 7.23 0.60
CA GLU A 145 -0.97 8.20 1.09
C GLU A 145 -0.14 8.80 -0.04
N GLU A 146 0.35 7.99 -0.97
CA GLU A 146 1.12 8.48 -2.11
C GLU A 146 0.30 9.44 -2.97
N LEU A 147 -0.95 9.09 -3.24
CA LEU A 147 -1.86 9.92 -4.04
C LEU A 147 -2.17 11.26 -3.38
N CYS A 148 -2.02 11.38 -2.05
CA CYS A 148 -2.18 12.62 -1.30
C CYS A 148 -1.00 13.59 -1.46
N LYS A 149 0.23 13.10 -1.68
CA LYS A 149 1.44 13.96 -1.71
C LYS A 149 1.43 15.02 -2.82
N GLY A 150 0.69 14.77 -3.90
CA GLY A 150 0.53 15.69 -5.02
C GLY A 150 -0.88 16.27 -5.16
N LEU A 151 -1.69 16.27 -4.11
CA LEU A 151 -3.07 16.75 -4.18
C LEU A 151 -3.11 18.25 -4.48
N ASN A 152 -3.86 18.62 -5.51
CA ASN A 152 -4.07 19.99 -5.95
C ASN A 152 -5.48 20.19 -6.49
N THR A 153 -5.84 21.42 -6.82
CA THR A 153 -7.17 21.72 -7.36
C THR A 153 -7.44 20.91 -8.62
N ASP A 154 -6.50 20.78 -9.55
CA ASP A 154 -6.63 20.06 -10.84
C ASP A 154 -6.93 18.56 -10.71
N ASN A 155 -6.34 17.88 -9.74
CA ASN A 155 -6.49 16.44 -9.57
C ASN A 155 -7.46 16.04 -8.44
N LEU A 156 -7.98 16.99 -7.66
CA LEU A 156 -8.88 16.75 -6.53
C LEU A 156 -10.08 15.87 -6.90
N CYS A 157 -10.81 16.21 -7.96
CA CYS A 157 -12.01 15.46 -8.37
C CYS A 157 -11.67 14.01 -8.73
N LYS A 158 -10.59 13.80 -9.51
CA LYS A 158 -10.10 12.47 -9.86
C LYS A 158 -9.72 11.67 -8.62
N ARG A 159 -8.99 12.28 -7.68
CA ARG A 159 -8.56 11.66 -6.42
C ARG A 159 -9.75 11.28 -5.53
N LEU A 160 -10.78 12.12 -5.46
CA LEU A 160 -12.01 11.84 -4.72
C LEU A 160 -12.78 10.65 -5.31
N VAL A 161 -12.91 10.59 -6.65
CA VAL A 161 -13.54 9.44 -7.33
C VAL A 161 -12.75 8.15 -7.06
N LEU A 162 -11.41 8.19 -7.17
CA LEU A 162 -10.57 7.04 -6.84
C LEU A 162 -10.73 6.58 -5.39
N ALA A 163 -10.81 7.52 -4.44
CA ALA A 163 -11.02 7.21 -3.03
C ALA A 163 -12.34 6.46 -2.81
N ARG A 164 -13.41 6.92 -3.48
CA ARG A 164 -14.73 6.29 -3.39
C ARG A 164 -14.78 4.94 -4.10
N MET A 165 -14.20 4.84 -5.29
CA MET A 165 -14.23 3.64 -6.14
C MET A 165 -13.45 2.48 -5.54
N TYR A 166 -12.34 2.77 -4.87
CA TYR A 166 -11.44 1.76 -4.31
C TYR A 166 -11.42 1.73 -2.78
N ASP A 167 -12.44 2.29 -2.12
CA ASP A 167 -12.60 2.31 -0.65
C ASP A 167 -11.33 2.75 0.10
N SER A 168 -10.67 3.80 -0.40
CA SER A 168 -9.48 4.40 0.23
C SER A 168 -9.89 5.52 1.16
N ASN A 169 -10.18 5.16 2.42
CA ASN A 169 -10.61 6.13 3.45
C ASN A 169 -9.59 7.25 3.65
N LYS A 170 -8.29 6.93 3.72
CA LYS A 170 -7.24 7.94 3.86
C LYS A 170 -7.30 8.98 2.75
N LEU A 171 -7.36 8.53 1.49
CA LEU A 171 -7.45 9.45 0.35
C LEU A 171 -8.75 10.28 0.39
N GLY A 172 -9.86 9.66 0.81
CA GLY A 172 -11.14 10.34 1.01
C GLY A 172 -11.06 11.47 2.04
N ASP A 173 -10.46 11.19 3.20
CA ASP A 173 -10.30 12.17 4.28
C ASP A 173 -9.42 13.34 3.86
N PHE A 174 -8.30 13.07 3.18
CA PHE A 174 -7.39 14.10 2.67
C PHE A 174 -8.04 14.96 1.59
N THR A 175 -8.74 14.34 0.64
CA THR A 175 -9.45 15.08 -0.42
C THR A 175 -10.59 15.92 0.15
N ALA A 176 -11.37 15.40 1.10
CA ALA A 176 -12.41 16.16 1.79
C ALA A 176 -11.84 17.35 2.58
N LYS A 177 -10.72 17.15 3.29
CA LYS A 177 -10.02 18.23 3.98
C LYS A 177 -9.54 19.31 3.01
N TYR A 178 -8.88 18.91 1.92
CA TYR A 178 -8.40 19.86 0.91
C TYR A 178 -9.55 20.65 0.27
N PHE A 179 -10.67 19.99 -0.03
CA PHE A 179 -11.87 20.65 -0.55
C PHE A 179 -12.40 21.70 0.44
N LYS A 180 -12.46 21.36 1.74
CA LYS A 180 -12.89 22.29 2.78
C LYS A 180 -11.96 23.50 2.89
N ASP A 181 -10.65 23.26 2.89
CA ASP A 181 -9.65 24.31 3.07
C ASP A 181 -9.59 25.26 1.86
N ASN A 182 -9.96 24.80 0.66
CA ASN A 182 -9.93 25.56 -0.60
C ASN A 182 -11.33 25.78 -1.21
N PHE A 183 -12.38 25.80 -0.37
CA PHE A 183 -13.77 25.76 -0.81
C PHE A 183 -14.11 26.83 -1.87
N ASN A 184 -13.71 28.08 -1.64
CA ASN A 184 -14.06 29.20 -2.53
C ASN A 184 -13.43 29.09 -3.93
N GLU A 185 -12.24 28.49 -4.03
CA GLU A 185 -11.54 28.29 -5.31
C GLU A 185 -12.11 27.08 -6.05
N VAL A 186 -12.38 26.00 -5.32
CA VAL A 186 -12.78 24.72 -5.92
C VAL A 186 -14.26 24.69 -6.27
N TYR A 187 -15.13 25.16 -5.38
CA TYR A 187 -16.58 25.00 -5.48
C TYR A 187 -17.19 25.47 -6.81
N PRO A 188 -16.83 26.65 -7.38
CA PRO A 188 -17.46 27.16 -8.60
C PRO A 188 -17.34 26.22 -9.81
N SER A 189 -16.24 25.48 -9.92
CA SER A 189 -15.98 24.55 -11.02
C SER A 189 -16.12 23.07 -10.60
N PHE A 190 -16.41 22.80 -9.32
CA PHE A 190 -16.32 21.46 -8.75
C PHE A 190 -17.26 20.47 -9.43
N VAL A 191 -18.54 20.84 -9.61
CA VAL A 191 -19.54 19.94 -10.22
C VAL A 191 -19.16 19.61 -11.65
N GLU A 192 -18.81 20.62 -12.46
CA GLU A 192 -18.39 20.42 -13.86
C GLU A 192 -17.17 19.50 -13.94
N ARG A 193 -16.19 19.71 -13.06
CA ARG A 193 -14.95 18.92 -13.03
C ARG A 193 -15.17 17.51 -12.50
N LEU A 194 -16.09 17.31 -11.55
CA LEU A 194 -16.45 16.01 -11.03
C LEU A 194 -17.18 15.17 -12.08
N CYS A 195 -18.10 15.78 -12.84
CA CYS A 195 -18.80 15.12 -13.95
C CYS A 195 -17.87 14.51 -14.99
N LYS A 196 -16.65 15.06 -15.19
CA LYS A 196 -15.64 14.50 -16.11
C LYS A 196 -15.08 13.15 -15.65
N TYR A 197 -15.23 12.81 -14.37
CA TYR A 197 -14.68 11.59 -13.77
C TYR A 197 -15.73 10.61 -13.27
N LEU A 198 -17.01 11.01 -13.24
CA LEU A 198 -18.10 10.08 -12.97
C LEU A 198 -18.33 9.22 -14.22
N PRO A 199 -18.42 7.88 -14.10
CA PRO A 199 -18.81 7.05 -15.22
C PRO A 199 -20.18 7.51 -15.73
N LEU A 200 -20.27 7.80 -17.03
CA LEU A 200 -21.46 8.41 -17.64
C LEU A 200 -22.70 7.50 -17.57
N ASP A 201 -22.54 6.18 -17.43
CA ASP A 201 -23.66 5.25 -17.32
C ASP A 201 -23.30 4.09 -16.37
N ALA A 202 -24.01 4.00 -15.25
CA ALA A 202 -24.18 2.79 -14.48
C ALA A 202 -25.70 2.55 -14.35
N GLU A 203 -26.31 2.18 -15.47
CA GLU A 203 -27.57 1.42 -15.50
C GLU A 203 -27.28 -0.07 -15.33
#